data_AF-A0A9D6L198-F1
#
_entry.id   AF-A0A9D6L198-F1
#
_cell.length_a   1.000
_cell.length_b   1.000
_cell.length_c   1.000
_cell.angle_alpha   90.00
_cell.angle_beta   90.00
_cell.angle_gamma   90.00
#
_symmetry.space_group_name_H-M   'P 1'
#
loop_
_entity.id
_entity.type
_entity.pdbx_description
1 polymer ?
#
loop_
_entity_poly.entity_id
_entity_poly.type
_entity_poly.pdbx_seq_one_letter_code
_entity_poly.pdbx_strand_id
1 'polypeptide(L)' 'RNNKGEVIFNFGKHKSKTVEKIFKEEPAYYDWMMNGDFPLDTKRKLTEIKLAGLKTAMKK' A
#
# COMPACT_ATOMS: atom_id res chain seq x y z
N ARG A 1 9.77 1.96 -6.36
CA ARG A 1 10.26 2.27 -5.00
C ARG A 1 10.93 3.64 -5.04
N ASN A 2 10.95 4.40 -3.95
CA ASN A 2 11.71 5.65 -3.86
C ASN A 2 13.20 5.41 -3.54
N ASN A 3 13.96 6.48 -3.35
CA ASN A 3 15.39 6.44 -2.98
C ASN A 3 15.68 5.79 -1.62
N LYS A 4 14.66 5.60 -0.77
CA LYS A 4 14.76 4.90 0.53
C LYS A 4 14.32 3.44 0.45
N GLY A 5 14.00 2.93 -0.75
CA GLY A 5 13.50 1.57 -0.94
C GLY A 5 12.02 1.38 -0.60
N GLU A 6 11.30 2.44 -0.26
CA GLU A 6 9.88 2.37 0.13
C GLU A 6 9.00 2.20 -1.12
N VAL A 7 7.93 1.41 -0.99
CA VAL A 7 6.96 1.24 -2.09
C VAL A 7 6.10 2.49 -2.17
N ILE A 8 6.01 3.07 -3.36
CA ILE A 8 5.26 4.30 -3.63
C ILE A 8 4.22 4.04 -4.71
N PHE A 9 3.09 4.73 -4.63
CA PHE A 9 2.17 4.81 -5.75
C PHE A 9 2.77 5.70 -6.84
N ASN A 10 2.68 5.27 -8.10
CA ASN A 10 3.11 6.05 -9.27
C ASN A 10 1.92 6.61 -10.08
N PHE A 11 0.69 6.40 -9.62
CA PHE A 11 -0.56 6.81 -10.27
C PHE A 11 -1.55 7.44 -9.30
N GLY A 12 -2.62 8.02 -9.85
CA GLY A 12 -3.78 8.53 -9.12
C GLY A 12 -3.47 9.70 -8.18
N LYS A 13 -4.43 10.01 -7.30
CA LYS A 13 -4.33 11.12 -6.31
C LYS A 13 -3.22 10.96 -5.27
N HIS A 14 -2.60 9.77 -5.19
CA HIS A 14 -1.55 9.45 -4.23
C HIS A 14 -0.19 9.21 -4.88
N LYS A 15 0.00 9.66 -6.12
CA LYS A 15 1.30 9.61 -6.81
C LYS A 15 2.42 10.17 -5.92
N SER A 16 3.54 9.45 -5.89
CA SER A 16 4.74 9.73 -5.08
C SER A 16 4.58 9.59 -3.57
N LYS A 17 3.42 9.15 -3.06
CA LYS A 17 3.22 8.84 -1.64
C LYS A 17 3.51 7.36 -1.37
N THR A 18 4.01 7.04 -0.17
CA THR A 18 4.29 5.65 0.23
C THR A 18 3.01 4.89 0.50
N VAL A 19 2.98 3.62 0.09
CA VAL A 19 1.80 2.75 0.26
C VAL A 19 1.45 2.60 1.74
N GLU A 20 2.46 2.41 2.59
CA GLU A 20 2.28 2.30 4.04
C GLU A 20 1.63 3.54 4.67
N LYS A 21 2.04 4.73 4.24
CA LYS A 21 1.46 6.00 4.73
C LYS A 21 -0.02 6.08 4.37
N ILE A 22 -0.36 5.81 3.11
CA ILE A 22 -1.75 5.87 2.65
C ILE A 22 -2.61 4.83 3.33
N PHE A 23 -2.12 3.61 3.55
CA PHE A 23 -2.91 2.61 4.26
C PHE A 23 -3.15 2.95 5.73
N LYS A 24 -2.28 3.75 6.34
CA LYS A 24 -2.46 4.27 7.70
C LYS A 24 -3.42 5.47 7.74
N GLU A 25 -3.29 6.40 6.80
CA GLU A 25 -4.10 7.64 6.74
C GLU A 25 -5.50 7.39 6.17
N GLU A 26 -5.62 6.54 5.14
CA GLU A 26 -6.84 6.21 4.43
C GLU A 26 -7.00 4.68 4.30
N PRO A 27 -7.36 3.94 5.38
CA PRO A 27 -7.50 2.48 5.34
C PRO A 27 -8.47 1.98 4.27
N ALA A 28 -9.56 2.73 4.01
CA ALA A 28 -10.54 2.43 2.98
C ALA A 28 -9.96 2.47 1.54
N TYR A 29 -8.82 3.13 1.33
CA TYR A 29 -8.14 3.15 0.03
C TYR A 29 -7.64 1.76 -0.36
N TYR A 30 -7.26 0.92 0.62
CA TYR A 30 -6.94 -0.48 0.36
C TYR A 30 -8.16 -1.23 -0.19
N ASP A 31 -9.33 -1.08 0.43
CA ASP A 31 -10.53 -1.79 0.00
C ASP A 31 -11.00 -1.31 -1.39
N TRP A 32 -10.88 -0.01 -1.67
CA TRP A 32 -11.12 0.53 -3.01
C TRP A 32 -10.18 -0.09 -4.06
N MET A 33 -8.87 -0.21 -3.76
CA MET A 33 -7.90 -0.86 -4.64
C MET A 33 -8.21 -2.35 -4.85
N MET A 34 -8.67 -3.05 -3.82
CA MET A 34 -8.96 -4.49 -3.89
C MET A 34 -10.24 -4.82 -4.65
N ASN A 35 -11.26 -3.97 -4.52
CA ASN A 35 -12.51 -4.11 -5.26
C ASN A 35 -12.43 -3.51 -6.68
N GLY A 36 -11.50 -2.59 -6.93
CA GLY A 36 -11.29 -1.98 -8.24
C GLY A 36 -10.67 -2.92 -9.26
N ASP A 37 -10.69 -2.52 -10.53
CA ASP A 37 -10.09 -3.26 -11.64
C ASP A 37 -8.57 -2.98 -11.73
N PHE A 38 -7.82 -3.61 -10.84
CA PHE A 38 -6.36 -3.56 -10.83
C PHE A 38 -5.77 -4.94 -11.11
N PRO A 39 -4.60 -5.02 -11.78
CA PRO A 39 -3.90 -6.28 -11.98
C PRO A 39 -3.73 -7.05 -10.69
N LEU A 40 -3.88 -8.38 -10.75
CA LEU A 40 -3.79 -9.26 -9.58
C LEU A 40 -2.45 -9.10 -8.87
N ASP A 41 -1.36 -8.89 -9.61
CA ASP A 41 -0.03 -8.68 -9.06
C ASP A 41 0.07 -7.40 -8.22
N THR A 42 -0.59 -6.32 -8.66
CA THR A 42 -0.70 -5.08 -7.88
C THR A 42 -1.45 -5.36 -6.58
N LYS A 43 -2.61 -6.01 -6.66
CA LYS A 43 -3.42 -6.34 -5.47
C LYS A 43 -2.63 -7.20 -4.49
N ARG A 44 -1.98 -8.26 -4.97
CA ARG A 44 -1.10 -9.13 -4.15
C ARG A 44 0.00 -8.32 -3.47
N LYS A 45 0.67 -7.43 -4.21
CA LYS A 45 1.75 -6.61 -3.65
C LYS A 45 1.27 -5.67 -2.54
N LEU A 46 0.08 -5.09 -2.71
CA LEU A 46 -0.53 -4.24 -1.69
C LEU A 46 -0.88 -5.04 -0.41
N THR A 47 -1.40 -6.27 -0.55
CA THR A 47 -1.65 -7.16 0.60
C THR A 47 -0.36 -7.47 1.35
N GLU A 48 0.71 -7.83 0.65
CA GLU A 48 2.01 -8.12 1.27
C GLU A 48 2.50 -6.95 2.13
N ILE A 49 2.40 -5.73 1.61
CA ILE A 49 2.81 -4.51 2.32
C ILE A 49 1.93 -4.29 3.56
N LYS A 50 0.60 -4.43 3.43
CA LYS A 50 -0.33 -4.30 4.55
C LYS A 50 -0.01 -5.29 5.67
N LEU A 51 0.23 -6.56 5.33
CA LEU A 51 0.57 -7.60 6.31
C LEU A 51 1.95 -7.38 6.94
N ALA A 52 2.94 -6.90 6.18
CA ALA A 52 4.27 -6.57 6.71
C ALA A 52 4.20 -5.44 7.74
N GLY A 53 3.39 -4.40 7.48
CA GLY A 53 3.12 -3.32 8.43
C GLY A 53 2.47 -3.83 9.72
N LEU A 54 1.49 -4.73 9.62
CA LEU A 54 0.84 -5.34 10.79
C LEU A 54 1.80 -6.18 11.63
N LYS A 55 2.65 -7.00 11.01
CA LYS A 55 3.68 -7.78 11.73
C LYS A 55 4.67 -6.91 12.49
N THR A 56 5.02 -5.75 11.93
CA THR A 56 5.90 -4.78 12.58
C THR A 56 5.22 -4.13 13.78
N ALA A 57 3.92 -3.81 13.67
CA ALA A 57 3.14 -3.25 14.77
C ALA A 57 2.94 -4.21 15.94
N MET A 58 2.75 -5.52 15.67
CA MET A 58 2.59 -6.55 16.71
C MET A 58 3.90 -6.92 17.43
N LYS A 59 5.06 -6.53 16.89
CA LYS A 59 6.39 -6.78 17.49
C LYS A 59 6.88 -5.64 18.39
N LYS A 60 6.18 -4.50 18.42
CA LYS A 60 6.47 -3.37 19.31
C LYS A 60 5.62 -3.47 20.57
#